data_AF-A0A7J9KGL2-F1
#
_entry.id   AF-A0A7J9KGL2-F1
#
_cell.length_a   1.000
_cell.length_b   1.000
_cell.length_c   1.000
_cell.angle_alpha   90.00
_cell.angle_beta   90.00
_cell.angle_gamma   90.00
#
_symmetry.space_group_name_H-M   'P 1'
#
loop_
_entity.id
_entity.type
_entity.pdbx_description
1 polymer ?
#
loop_
_entity_poly.entity_id
_entity_poly.type
_entity_poly.pdbx_seq_one_letter_code
_entity_poly.pdbx_strand_id
1 'polypeptide(L)'
;VLSASSACCKVLGYLPLELAQYLSPLIEKYCLSFEGYVISVPKRSLDAVPIQIVCQNSIFNGKKGCDEFEALHLWQKALQVVEFAKNRPPNTTKYQQNFCLLLKEVLTSSPHLFTKDEKKFIESFTSLSEDSQRLFVRLYTRKGPWFRLSTIMYPEICNPQQAVKELSATGYLYLFEDTTKLHDDEMKDLLSLLTVSELRDILCTLRKKCNQGSRKQNLIASLLSCYKGGSCPVLQRLILERTEICIRTSPEAESLFWRAERLFFLNGEQDLSAFLLVDLGIVKYPTYKCIILEQIFSNESDLLAYEEAIEVAQVIDQSLDENNFELVLRCIMIADSRISCCPEKLIDSTSPDLMAIFRSCFSASWVYSKVILLGISFLECERR
;
A
#
# COMPACT_ATOMS: atom_id res chain seq x y z
N VAL A 1 -16.33 22.99 -0.56
CA VAL A 1 -16.50 22.40 0.79
C VAL A 1 -17.98 22.16 1.01
N LEU A 2 -18.36 21.05 1.63
CA LEU A 2 -19.75 20.78 2.03
C LEU A 2 -19.92 21.16 3.50
N SER A 3 -20.90 22.01 3.80
CA SER A 3 -21.24 22.43 5.16
C SER A 3 -22.69 22.11 5.46
N ALA A 4 -23.00 21.80 6.73
CA ALA A 4 -24.38 21.79 7.20
C ALA A 4 -24.99 23.21 7.07
N SER A 5 -26.32 23.31 7.00
CA SER A 5 -27.09 24.55 6.76
C SER A 5 -26.57 25.82 7.45
N SER A 6 -26.91 26.99 6.88
CA SER A 6 -26.45 28.36 7.19
C SER A 6 -26.25 28.78 8.66
N ALA A 7 -26.83 28.07 9.64
CA ALA A 7 -26.67 28.35 11.07
C ALA A 7 -25.48 27.63 11.74
N CYS A 8 -24.89 26.60 11.12
CA CYS A 8 -23.83 25.80 11.73
C CYS A 8 -22.73 25.49 10.71
N CYS A 9 -21.57 26.15 10.86
CA CYS A 9 -20.37 25.96 10.03
C CYS A 9 -19.66 24.62 10.29
N LYS A 10 -20.40 23.53 10.49
CA LYS A 10 -19.82 22.19 10.58
C LYS A 10 -19.54 21.68 9.18
N VAL A 11 -18.25 21.59 8.83
CA VAL A 11 -17.80 20.97 7.59
C VAL A 11 -18.18 19.49 7.62
N LEU A 12 -18.99 19.07 6.65
CA LEU A 12 -19.43 17.68 6.48
C LEU A 12 -18.46 16.90 5.59
N GLY A 13 -17.71 17.59 4.73
CA GLY A 13 -16.70 16.98 3.87
C GLY A 13 -16.37 17.83 2.65
N TYR A 14 -15.78 17.19 1.65
CA TYR A 14 -15.41 17.80 0.37
C TYR A 14 -16.12 17.09 -0.77
N LEU A 15 -16.42 17.83 -1.84
CA LEU A 15 -16.83 17.21 -3.09
C LEU A 15 -15.62 16.52 -3.72
N PRO A 16 -15.81 15.39 -4.45
CA PRO A 16 -14.75 14.75 -5.21
C PRO A 16 -14.02 15.75 -6.11
N LEU A 17 -12.71 15.62 -6.24
CA LEU A 17 -11.87 16.57 -6.98
C LEU A 17 -12.32 16.70 -8.44
N GLU A 18 -12.74 15.59 -9.06
CA GLU A 18 -13.19 15.54 -10.45
C GLU A 18 -14.46 16.35 -10.70
N LEU A 19 -15.30 16.50 -9.67
CA LEU A 19 -16.49 17.33 -9.72
C LEU A 19 -16.13 18.78 -9.34
N ALA A 20 -15.30 18.95 -8.31
CA ALA A 20 -14.86 20.26 -7.83
C ALA A 20 -14.11 21.06 -8.90
N GLN A 21 -13.29 20.44 -9.74
CA GLN A 21 -12.58 21.13 -10.84
C GLN A 21 -13.52 21.81 -11.84
N TYR A 22 -14.75 21.31 -11.99
CA TYR A 22 -15.75 21.90 -12.89
C TYR A 22 -16.70 22.85 -12.17
N LEU A 23 -17.00 22.59 -10.88
CA LEU A 23 -17.87 23.46 -10.08
C LEU A 23 -17.14 24.69 -9.51
N SER A 24 -15.85 24.62 -9.16
CA SER A 24 -15.11 25.77 -8.61
C SER A 24 -15.10 26.97 -9.58
N PRO A 25 -14.78 26.79 -10.88
CA PRO A 25 -14.84 27.89 -11.82
C PRO A 25 -16.26 28.45 -11.99
N LEU A 26 -17.29 27.61 -11.91
CA LEU A 26 -18.70 28.03 -11.95
C LEU A 26 -19.08 28.90 -10.75
N ILE A 27 -18.54 28.61 -9.56
CA ILE A 27 -18.76 29.40 -8.35
C ILE A 27 -17.97 30.72 -8.44
N GLU A 28 -16.69 30.65 -8.76
CA GLU A 28 -15.76 31.79 -8.68
C GLU A 28 -15.93 32.79 -9.83
N LYS A 29 -16.06 32.30 -11.08
CA LYS A 29 -16.14 33.14 -12.28
C LYS A 29 -17.58 33.58 -12.58
N TYR A 30 -18.57 32.73 -12.27
CA TYR A 30 -19.96 32.93 -12.67
C TYR A 30 -20.92 33.16 -11.50
N CYS A 31 -20.41 33.25 -10.26
CA CYS A 31 -21.21 33.50 -9.05
C CYS A 31 -22.40 32.54 -8.87
N LEU A 32 -22.26 31.29 -9.33
CA LEU A 32 -23.30 30.28 -9.16
C LEU A 32 -23.29 29.75 -7.73
N SER A 33 -24.48 29.70 -7.11
CA SER A 33 -24.69 29.07 -5.80
C SER A 33 -25.21 27.65 -5.97
N PHE A 34 -24.64 26.72 -5.19
CA PHE A 34 -25.01 25.31 -5.19
C PHE A 34 -25.41 24.88 -3.79
N GLU A 35 -26.53 24.16 -3.70
CA GLU A 35 -27.02 23.55 -2.47
C GLU A 35 -27.05 22.03 -2.59
N GLY A 36 -26.64 21.33 -1.54
CA GLY A 36 -26.63 19.88 -1.47
C GLY A 36 -27.72 19.34 -0.55
N TYR A 37 -28.48 18.35 -1.02
CA TYR A 37 -29.55 17.67 -0.27
C TYR A 37 -29.24 16.17 -0.18
N VAL A 38 -29.29 15.59 1.02
CA VAL A 38 -29.18 14.13 1.17
C VAL A 38 -30.49 13.49 0.71
N ILE A 39 -30.43 12.62 -0.29
CA ILE A 39 -31.61 12.05 -0.94
C ILE A 39 -32.14 10.84 -0.15
N SER A 40 -31.25 10.07 0.47
CA SER A 40 -31.63 8.94 1.30
C SER A 40 -30.58 8.62 2.36
N VAL A 41 -31.02 7.94 3.42
CA VAL A 41 -30.14 7.45 4.48
C VAL A 41 -29.54 6.11 4.04
N PRO A 42 -28.21 5.93 4.13
CA PRO A 42 -27.58 4.65 3.76
C PRO A 42 -28.04 3.51 4.68
N LYS A 43 -28.13 2.29 4.14
CA LYS A 43 -28.60 1.12 4.89
C LYS A 43 -27.52 0.56 5.83
N ARG A 44 -26.25 0.67 5.45
CA ARG A 44 -25.08 0.28 6.26
C ARG A 44 -24.26 1.52 6.60
N SER A 45 -23.52 1.46 7.70
CA SER A 45 -22.69 2.56 8.19
C SER A 45 -21.58 2.99 7.21
N LEU A 46 -21.19 2.14 6.26
CA LEU A 46 -20.13 2.39 5.27
C LEU A 46 -20.66 2.61 3.85
N ASP A 47 -21.97 2.62 3.66
CA ASP A 47 -22.56 2.84 2.34
C ASP A 47 -22.45 4.33 1.94
N ALA A 48 -22.29 4.59 0.65
CA ALA A 48 -22.23 5.95 0.13
C ALA A 48 -23.55 6.70 0.43
N VAL A 49 -23.43 7.97 0.86
CA VAL A 49 -24.57 8.87 1.09
C VAL A 49 -24.93 9.54 -0.24
N PRO A 50 -26.11 9.27 -0.83
CA PRO A 50 -26.51 9.94 -2.06
C PRO A 50 -26.89 11.38 -1.77
N ILE A 51 -26.24 12.30 -2.47
CA ILE A 51 -26.46 13.75 -2.36
C ILE A 51 -26.91 14.28 -3.72
N GLN A 52 -27.96 15.08 -3.73
CA GLN A 52 -28.40 15.86 -4.88
C GLN A 52 -27.85 17.28 -4.74
N ILE A 53 -27.16 17.76 -5.77
CA ILE A 53 -26.68 19.15 -5.80
C ILE A 53 -27.58 19.93 -6.76
N VAL A 54 -28.09 21.06 -6.29
CA VAL A 54 -29.00 21.95 -7.03
C VAL A 54 -28.32 23.31 -7.17
N CYS A 55 -28.30 23.87 -8.37
CA CYS A 55 -27.90 25.25 -8.59
C CYS A 55 -29.10 26.17 -8.37
N GLN A 56 -29.00 27.15 -7.47
CA GLN A 56 -30.14 28.04 -7.17
C GLN A 56 -30.29 29.19 -8.18
N ASN A 57 -29.19 29.59 -8.82
CA ASN A 57 -29.20 30.66 -9.79
C ASN A 57 -29.42 30.08 -11.19
N SER A 58 -30.36 30.63 -11.95
CA SER A 58 -30.39 30.37 -13.39
C SER A 58 -29.07 30.84 -13.97
N ILE A 59 -28.41 29.98 -14.76
CA ILE A 59 -27.11 30.24 -15.43
C ILE A 59 -27.10 31.55 -16.25
N PHE A 60 -28.27 32.17 -16.45
CA PHE A 60 -28.49 33.31 -17.33
C PHE A 60 -29.23 34.44 -16.62
N ASN A 61 -28.48 35.44 -16.17
CA ASN A 61 -28.97 36.80 -16.02
C ASN A 61 -27.99 37.77 -16.70
N GLY A 62 -28.06 37.85 -18.02
CA GLY A 62 -27.87 39.14 -18.71
C GLY A 62 -26.52 39.48 -19.37
N LYS A 63 -25.62 38.53 -19.69
CA LYS A 63 -24.45 38.83 -20.56
C LYS A 63 -24.27 37.79 -21.67
N LYS A 64 -24.91 38.04 -22.82
CA LYS A 64 -24.68 37.30 -24.08
C LYS A 64 -23.21 37.43 -24.52
N GLY A 65 -22.49 36.31 -24.61
CA GLY A 65 -21.10 36.27 -25.07
C GLY A 65 -20.42 34.90 -24.90
N CYS A 66 -19.14 34.81 -25.31
CA CYS A 66 -18.27 33.62 -25.26
C CYS A 66 -18.24 32.92 -23.88
N ASP A 67 -18.45 33.69 -22.81
CA ASP A 67 -18.51 33.21 -21.42
C ASP A 67 -19.70 32.27 -21.14
N GLU A 68 -20.82 32.38 -21.87
CA GLU A 68 -21.97 31.48 -21.72
C GLU A 68 -21.66 30.05 -22.21
N PHE A 69 -20.91 29.93 -23.30
CA PHE A 69 -20.50 28.63 -23.86
C PHE A 69 -19.53 27.90 -22.94
N GLU A 70 -18.60 28.62 -22.32
CA GLU A 70 -17.65 28.04 -21.37
C GLU A 70 -18.35 27.54 -20.09
N ALA A 71 -19.28 28.32 -19.53
CA ALA A 71 -20.07 27.90 -18.36
C ALA A 71 -20.93 26.66 -18.66
N LEU A 72 -21.60 26.63 -19.82
CA LEU A 72 -22.37 25.46 -20.28
C LEU A 72 -21.49 24.22 -20.44
N HIS A 73 -20.29 24.38 -21.02
CA HIS A 73 -19.34 23.29 -21.20
C HIS A 73 -18.84 22.74 -19.86
N LEU A 74 -18.50 23.61 -18.92
CA LEU A 74 -18.10 23.21 -17.55
C LEU A 74 -19.24 22.46 -16.85
N TRP A 75 -20.48 22.93 -16.98
CA TRP A 75 -21.65 22.26 -16.43
C TRP A 75 -21.91 20.89 -17.06
N GLN A 76 -21.79 20.78 -18.39
CA GLN A 76 -21.91 19.50 -19.10
C GLN A 76 -20.84 18.51 -18.64
N LYS A 77 -19.59 18.95 -18.46
CA LYS A 77 -18.52 18.10 -17.90
C LYS A 77 -18.83 17.66 -16.46
N ALA A 78 -19.36 18.56 -15.63
CA ALA A 78 -19.79 18.19 -14.28
C ALA A 78 -20.89 17.11 -14.30
N LEU A 79 -21.88 17.22 -15.19
CA LEU A 79 -22.92 16.21 -15.36
C LEU A 79 -22.37 14.86 -15.84
N GLN A 80 -21.44 14.87 -16.80
CA GLN A 80 -20.76 13.65 -17.27
C GLN A 80 -20.01 12.94 -16.15
N VAL A 81 -19.29 13.68 -15.29
CA VAL A 81 -18.62 13.12 -14.11
C VAL A 81 -19.63 12.47 -13.16
N VAL A 82 -20.77 13.11 -12.91
CA VAL A 82 -21.82 12.58 -12.03
C VAL A 82 -22.46 11.31 -12.61
N GLU A 83 -22.76 11.29 -13.91
CA GLU A 83 -23.29 10.09 -14.58
C GLU A 83 -22.28 8.94 -14.57
N PHE A 84 -21.01 9.23 -14.80
CA PHE A 84 -19.95 8.24 -14.71
C PHE A 84 -19.81 7.68 -13.29
N ALA A 85 -19.86 8.53 -12.27
CA ALA A 85 -19.77 8.14 -10.87
C ALA A 85 -21.00 7.35 -10.36
N LYS A 86 -22.19 7.55 -10.94
CA LYS A 86 -23.37 6.71 -10.62
C LYS A 86 -23.16 5.25 -10.98
N ASN A 87 -22.44 4.99 -12.06
CA ASN A 87 -22.18 3.64 -12.58
C ASN A 87 -20.93 2.99 -11.97
N ARG A 88 -20.09 3.78 -11.29
CA ARG A 88 -18.87 3.32 -10.61
C ARG A 88 -18.67 4.14 -9.34
N PRO A 89 -18.89 3.58 -8.13
CA PRO A 89 -18.67 4.33 -6.90
C PRO A 89 -17.23 4.90 -6.91
N PRO A 90 -17.06 6.22 -6.69
CA PRO A 90 -15.92 7.01 -7.18
C PRO A 90 -14.52 6.64 -6.63
N ASN A 91 -14.41 5.60 -5.79
CA ASN A 91 -13.16 5.19 -5.15
C ASN A 91 -12.80 3.70 -5.30
N THR A 92 -13.62 2.86 -5.94
CA THR A 92 -13.32 1.41 -5.93
C THR A 92 -12.27 0.97 -6.93
N THR A 93 -11.85 1.81 -7.88
CA THR A 93 -10.81 1.44 -8.87
C THR A 93 -9.65 2.42 -8.95
N LYS A 94 -9.70 3.54 -8.21
CA LYS A 94 -8.63 4.55 -8.25
C LYS A 94 -7.29 4.01 -7.75
N TYR A 95 -7.31 3.16 -6.73
CA TYR A 95 -6.10 2.54 -6.20
C TYR A 95 -5.30 1.79 -7.28
N GLN A 96 -5.99 1.14 -8.23
CA GLN A 96 -5.37 0.46 -9.37
C GLN A 96 -4.70 1.47 -10.30
N GLN A 97 -5.40 2.55 -10.63
CA GLN A 97 -4.88 3.61 -11.50
C GLN A 97 -3.67 4.30 -10.88
N ASN A 98 -3.73 4.59 -9.57
CA ASN A 98 -2.64 5.20 -8.81
C ASN A 98 -1.42 4.28 -8.75
N PHE A 99 -1.63 2.98 -8.58
CA PHE A 99 -0.55 1.99 -8.63
C PHE A 99 0.10 1.95 -10.02
N CYS A 100 -0.68 1.88 -11.09
CA CYS A 100 -0.16 1.93 -12.46
C CYS A 100 0.57 3.25 -12.77
N LEU A 101 0.08 4.38 -12.24
CA LEU A 101 0.74 5.69 -12.33
C LEU A 101 2.12 5.64 -11.65
N LEU A 102 2.18 5.11 -10.43
CA LEU A 102 3.42 4.95 -9.67
C LEU A 102 4.46 4.13 -10.45
N LEU A 103 4.06 2.96 -10.96
CA LEU A 103 4.97 2.09 -11.73
C LEU A 103 5.50 2.81 -12.98
N LYS A 104 4.61 3.50 -13.71
CA LYS A 104 4.99 4.24 -14.91
C LYS A 104 5.96 5.38 -14.61
N GLU A 105 5.71 6.13 -13.54
CA GLU A 105 6.56 7.25 -13.13
C GLU A 105 7.98 6.75 -12.78
N VAL A 106 8.08 5.68 -11.99
CA VAL A 106 9.37 5.11 -11.57
C VAL A 106 10.17 4.60 -12.77
N LEU A 107 9.54 3.88 -13.70
CA LEU A 107 10.20 3.40 -14.92
C LEU A 107 10.64 4.55 -15.84
N THR A 108 9.94 5.69 -15.81
CA THR A 108 10.29 6.88 -16.61
C THR A 108 11.43 7.66 -15.98
N SER A 109 11.38 7.86 -14.67
CA SER A 109 12.30 8.74 -13.93
C SER A 109 13.63 8.06 -13.57
N SER A 110 13.61 6.75 -13.28
CA SER A 110 14.78 6.00 -12.82
C SER A 110 14.97 4.65 -13.52
N PRO A 111 14.93 4.57 -14.86
CA PRO A 111 15.08 3.29 -15.56
C PRO A 111 16.45 2.64 -15.33
N HIS A 112 17.50 3.39 -15.03
CA HIS A 112 18.85 2.82 -14.82
C HIS A 112 18.99 1.96 -13.56
N LEU A 113 18.00 2.02 -12.65
CA LEU A 113 18.00 1.26 -11.39
C LEU A 113 17.37 -0.14 -11.51
N PHE A 114 16.92 -0.52 -12.70
CA PHE A 114 16.29 -1.81 -12.96
C PHE A 114 16.99 -2.54 -14.09
N THR A 115 17.14 -3.84 -13.92
CA THR A 115 17.59 -4.74 -14.98
C THR A 115 16.56 -4.82 -16.11
N LYS A 116 16.97 -5.39 -17.25
CA LYS A 116 16.06 -5.54 -18.40
C LYS A 116 14.87 -6.44 -18.11
N ASP A 117 15.07 -7.47 -17.29
CA ASP A 117 14.02 -8.45 -17.00
C ASP A 117 13.06 -7.91 -15.93
N GLU A 118 13.57 -7.20 -14.92
CA GLU A 118 12.74 -6.48 -13.95
C GLU A 118 11.85 -5.42 -14.61
N LYS A 119 12.38 -4.65 -15.57
CA LYS A 119 11.57 -3.68 -16.33
C LYS A 119 10.44 -4.36 -17.07
N LYS A 120 10.74 -5.44 -17.80
CA LYS A 120 9.71 -6.21 -18.53
C LYS A 120 8.65 -6.76 -17.58
N PHE A 121 9.07 -7.23 -16.40
CA PHE A 121 8.18 -7.73 -15.37
C PHE A 121 7.26 -6.63 -14.81
N ILE A 122 7.77 -5.41 -14.61
CA ILE A 122 6.93 -4.28 -14.19
C ILE A 122 6.01 -3.82 -15.33
N GLU A 123 6.52 -3.73 -16.56
CA GLU A 123 5.76 -3.33 -17.74
C GLU A 123 4.61 -4.30 -18.05
N SER A 124 4.83 -5.62 -17.91
CA SER A 124 3.80 -6.63 -18.16
C SER A 124 2.60 -6.51 -17.23
N PHE A 125 2.74 -5.85 -16.07
CA PHE A 125 1.63 -5.65 -15.12
C PHE A 125 0.49 -4.86 -15.77
N THR A 126 0.82 -3.84 -16.56
CA THR A 126 -0.18 -3.01 -17.25
C THR A 126 -0.91 -3.73 -18.38
N SER A 127 -0.38 -4.86 -18.83
CA SER A 127 -0.98 -5.72 -19.86
C SER A 127 -1.93 -6.77 -19.29
N LEU A 128 -1.94 -6.96 -17.96
CA LEU A 128 -2.88 -7.86 -17.29
C LEU A 128 -4.32 -7.36 -17.40
N SER A 129 -5.28 -8.27 -17.23
CA SER A 129 -6.67 -7.87 -17.07
C SER A 129 -6.89 -6.93 -15.87
N GLU A 130 -7.90 -6.08 -15.98
CA GLU A 130 -8.31 -5.14 -14.93
C GLU A 130 -8.58 -5.84 -13.58
N ASP A 131 -9.21 -7.02 -13.62
CA ASP A 131 -9.50 -7.81 -12.42
C ASP A 131 -8.21 -8.33 -11.77
N SER A 132 -7.22 -8.75 -12.57
CA SER A 132 -5.90 -9.17 -12.10
C SER A 132 -5.12 -8.03 -11.48
N GLN A 133 -5.07 -6.87 -12.13
CA GLN A 133 -4.41 -5.68 -11.58
C GLN A 133 -5.04 -5.29 -10.23
N ARG A 134 -6.38 -5.23 -10.16
CA ARG A 134 -7.11 -4.90 -8.93
C ARG A 134 -6.84 -5.90 -7.82
N LEU A 135 -6.88 -7.19 -8.13
CA LEU A 135 -6.65 -8.25 -7.16
C LEU A 135 -5.24 -8.16 -6.60
N PHE A 136 -4.24 -8.00 -7.48
CA PHE A 136 -2.86 -7.87 -7.09
C PHE A 136 -2.66 -6.70 -6.11
N VAL A 137 -3.10 -5.49 -6.47
CA VAL A 137 -2.90 -4.31 -5.62
C VAL A 137 -3.62 -4.46 -4.27
N ARG A 138 -4.79 -5.11 -4.25
CA ARG A 138 -5.50 -5.44 -3.01
C ARG A 138 -4.73 -6.42 -2.13
N LEU A 139 -4.01 -7.37 -2.69
CA LEU A 139 -3.21 -8.32 -1.92
C LEU A 139 -1.91 -7.67 -1.44
N TYR A 140 -1.24 -6.92 -2.31
CA TYR A 140 -0.01 -6.17 -2.01
C TYR A 140 -0.20 -5.18 -0.85
N THR A 141 -1.35 -4.51 -0.77
CA THR A 141 -1.66 -3.55 0.31
C THR A 141 -2.17 -4.20 1.61
N ARG A 142 -2.37 -5.52 1.64
CA ARG A 142 -2.89 -6.22 2.81
C ARG A 142 -1.76 -6.84 3.62
N LYS A 143 -1.97 -6.89 4.94
CA LYS A 143 -1.06 -7.57 5.85
C LYS A 143 -1.10 -9.09 5.66
N GLY A 144 0.08 -9.69 5.57
CA GLY A 144 0.31 -11.12 5.62
C GLY A 144 0.82 -11.65 4.28
N PRO A 145 1.61 -12.73 4.27
CA PRO A 145 2.05 -13.28 3.00
C PRO A 145 0.93 -14.10 2.34
N TRP A 146 0.11 -14.83 3.12
CA TRP A 146 -0.90 -15.76 2.60
C TRP A 146 -2.35 -15.30 2.79
N PHE A 147 -3.20 -15.63 1.81
CA PHE A 147 -4.62 -15.33 1.81
C PHE A 147 -5.42 -16.54 1.32
N ARG A 148 -6.54 -16.85 2.00
CA ARG A 148 -7.49 -17.86 1.49
C ARG A 148 -8.33 -17.28 0.37
N LEU A 149 -8.35 -17.97 -0.77
CA LEU A 149 -9.15 -17.54 -1.92
C LEU A 149 -10.64 -17.41 -1.57
N SER A 150 -11.17 -18.29 -0.72
CA SER A 150 -12.57 -18.26 -0.27
C SER A 150 -12.94 -17.04 0.59
N THR A 151 -11.95 -16.30 1.11
CA THR A 151 -12.17 -15.08 1.91
C THR A 151 -11.99 -13.79 1.09
N ILE A 152 -11.53 -13.89 -0.14
CA ILE A 152 -11.27 -12.75 -1.02
C ILE A 152 -12.56 -12.41 -1.76
N MET A 153 -13.25 -11.38 -1.28
CA MET A 153 -14.48 -10.87 -1.89
C MET A 153 -14.38 -9.35 -2.04
N TYR A 154 -14.13 -8.89 -3.26
CA TYR A 154 -14.08 -7.47 -3.60
C TYR A 154 -15.17 -7.16 -4.65
N PRO A 155 -16.12 -6.26 -4.37
CA PRO A 155 -17.23 -5.97 -5.29
C PRO A 155 -16.79 -5.50 -6.68
N GLU A 156 -15.63 -4.87 -6.79
CA GLU A 156 -15.04 -4.35 -8.03
C GLU A 156 -14.30 -5.39 -8.88
N ILE A 157 -14.16 -6.63 -8.39
CA ILE A 157 -13.49 -7.73 -9.09
C ILE A 157 -14.55 -8.75 -9.50
N CYS A 158 -14.77 -8.90 -10.81
CA CYS A 158 -15.84 -9.74 -11.33
C CYS A 158 -15.52 -11.24 -11.25
N ASN A 159 -14.28 -11.62 -11.56
CA ASN A 159 -13.86 -13.03 -11.58
C ASN A 159 -12.51 -13.24 -10.86
N PRO A 160 -12.52 -13.38 -9.52
CA PRO A 160 -11.28 -13.53 -8.75
C PRO A 160 -10.53 -14.82 -9.09
N GLN A 161 -11.21 -15.91 -9.48
CA GLN A 161 -10.56 -17.17 -9.86
C GLN A 161 -9.77 -17.02 -11.15
N GLN A 162 -10.33 -16.35 -12.15
CA GLN A 162 -9.62 -16.08 -13.40
C GLN A 162 -8.45 -15.13 -13.18
N ALA A 163 -8.64 -14.11 -12.33
CA ALA A 163 -7.58 -13.18 -11.96
C ALA A 163 -6.39 -13.89 -11.28
N VAL A 164 -6.65 -14.80 -10.33
CA VAL A 164 -5.60 -15.61 -9.70
C VAL A 164 -4.84 -16.45 -10.72
N LYS A 165 -5.55 -17.10 -11.66
CA LYS A 165 -4.92 -17.92 -12.70
C LYS A 165 -3.99 -17.10 -13.59
N GLU A 166 -4.45 -15.94 -14.04
CA GLU A 166 -3.64 -15.03 -14.85
C GLU A 166 -2.40 -14.57 -14.08
N LEU A 167 -2.59 -14.05 -12.86
CA LEU A 167 -1.49 -13.57 -12.01
C LEU A 167 -0.46 -14.66 -11.70
N SER A 168 -0.91 -15.89 -11.44
CA SER A 168 -0.04 -17.02 -11.19
C SER A 168 0.75 -17.43 -12.44
N ALA A 169 0.09 -17.46 -13.61
CA ALA A 169 0.76 -17.76 -14.89
C ALA A 169 1.83 -16.72 -15.25
N THR A 170 1.64 -15.47 -14.84
CA THR A 170 2.61 -14.37 -15.06
C THR A 170 3.63 -14.20 -13.93
N GLY A 171 3.57 -15.01 -12.87
CA GLY A 171 4.55 -15.00 -11.78
C GLY A 171 4.33 -13.95 -10.69
N TYR A 172 3.22 -13.20 -10.68
CA TYR A 172 2.91 -12.23 -9.62
C TYR A 172 2.37 -12.88 -8.34
N LEU A 173 1.70 -14.03 -8.48
CA LEU A 173 1.14 -14.78 -7.35
C LEU A 173 1.71 -16.19 -7.32
N TYR A 174 2.03 -16.63 -6.11
CA TYR A 174 2.23 -18.04 -5.80
C TYR A 174 0.92 -18.66 -5.35
N LEU A 175 0.59 -19.79 -5.95
CA LEU A 175 -0.63 -20.55 -5.72
C LEU A 175 -0.26 -21.82 -4.96
N PHE A 176 -0.79 -21.96 -3.75
CA PHE A 176 -0.58 -23.15 -2.95
C PHE A 176 -1.76 -24.10 -3.12
N GLU A 177 -1.53 -25.10 -3.96
CA GLU A 177 -2.50 -26.15 -4.29
C GLU A 177 -2.03 -27.56 -3.91
N ASP A 178 -0.73 -27.80 -3.64
CA ASP A 178 -0.23 -29.17 -3.50
C ASP A 178 0.87 -29.41 -2.42
N THR A 179 0.84 -30.66 -1.97
CA THR A 179 1.42 -31.37 -0.81
C THR A 179 2.96 -31.43 -0.71
N THR A 180 3.71 -30.62 -1.45
CA THR A 180 5.18 -30.62 -1.32
C THR A 180 5.61 -30.10 0.05
N LYS A 181 6.73 -30.62 0.57
CA LYS A 181 7.24 -30.36 1.93
C LYS A 181 7.18 -28.88 2.28
N LEU A 182 6.21 -28.53 3.13
CA LEU A 182 6.10 -27.19 3.69
C LEU A 182 7.31 -26.91 4.59
N HIS A 183 7.96 -25.77 4.36
CA HIS A 183 8.95 -25.28 5.30
C HIS A 183 8.27 -24.88 6.63
N ASP A 184 9.03 -24.90 7.74
CA ASP A 184 8.49 -24.62 9.08
C ASP A 184 7.82 -23.23 9.17
N ASP A 185 8.35 -22.25 8.43
CA ASP A 185 7.79 -20.89 8.37
C ASP A 185 6.47 -20.83 7.59
N GLU A 186 6.38 -21.51 6.45
CA GLU A 186 5.15 -21.59 5.66
C GLU A 186 4.04 -22.29 6.46
N MET A 187 4.39 -23.31 7.23
CA MET A 187 3.46 -23.96 8.16
C MET A 187 2.90 -23.01 9.19
N LYS A 188 3.78 -22.22 9.82
CA LYS A 188 3.37 -21.23 10.82
C LYS A 188 2.41 -20.21 10.21
N ASP A 189 2.71 -19.73 9.00
CA ASP A 189 1.87 -18.76 8.30
C ASP A 189 0.51 -19.34 7.93
N LEU A 190 0.45 -20.56 7.37
CA LEU A 190 -0.81 -21.23 7.03
C LEU A 190 -1.68 -21.49 8.28
N LEU A 191 -1.07 -21.93 9.38
CA LEU A 191 -1.75 -22.08 10.67
C LEU A 191 -2.30 -20.74 11.20
N SER A 192 -1.62 -19.64 10.90
CA SER A 192 -2.09 -18.29 11.26
C SER A 192 -3.36 -17.88 10.51
N LEU A 193 -3.66 -18.48 9.35
CA LEU A 193 -4.91 -18.25 8.62
C LEU A 193 -6.10 -18.95 9.26
N LEU A 194 -5.87 -20.00 10.05
CA LEU A 194 -6.92 -20.78 10.70
C LEU A 194 -7.61 -20.02 11.84
N THR A 195 -8.93 -20.19 11.90
CA THR A 195 -9.75 -19.74 13.02
C THR A 195 -9.45 -20.58 14.27
N VAL A 196 -9.79 -20.05 15.43
CA VAL A 196 -9.59 -20.78 16.70
C VAL A 196 -10.37 -22.10 16.72
N SER A 197 -11.57 -22.14 16.13
CA SER A 197 -12.36 -23.37 15.99
C SER A 197 -11.67 -24.40 15.10
N GLU A 198 -11.20 -24.01 13.91
CA GLU A 198 -10.48 -24.92 13.00
C GLU A 198 -9.21 -25.47 13.65
N LEU A 199 -8.42 -24.63 14.33
CA LEU A 199 -7.22 -25.08 15.06
C LEU A 199 -7.54 -26.10 16.16
N ARG A 200 -8.66 -25.91 16.88
CA ARG A 200 -9.11 -26.84 17.92
C ARG A 200 -9.57 -28.16 17.31
N ASP A 201 -10.29 -28.14 16.20
CA ASP A 201 -10.72 -29.34 15.50
C ASP A 201 -9.53 -30.19 15.03
N ILE A 202 -8.49 -29.54 14.49
CA ILE A 202 -7.26 -30.23 14.08
C ILE A 202 -6.59 -30.89 15.29
N LEU A 203 -6.46 -30.17 16.41
CA LEU A 203 -5.89 -30.73 17.66
C LEU A 203 -6.70 -31.92 18.20
N CYS A 204 -8.04 -31.82 18.17
CA CYS A 204 -8.93 -32.90 18.56
C CYS A 204 -8.76 -34.12 17.65
N THR A 205 -8.64 -33.92 16.34
CA THR A 205 -8.40 -34.99 15.35
C THR A 205 -7.05 -35.66 15.59
N LEU A 206 -6.03 -34.91 15.99
CA LEU A 206 -4.71 -35.42 16.40
C LEU A 206 -4.70 -36.03 17.83
N ARG A 207 -5.86 -36.11 18.50
CA ARG A 207 -6.04 -36.65 19.87
C ARG A 207 -5.16 -35.96 20.91
N LYS A 208 -4.88 -34.66 20.74
CA LYS A 208 -4.12 -33.85 21.71
C LYS A 208 -5.07 -33.15 22.67
N LYS A 209 -4.59 -32.90 23.90
CA LYS A 209 -5.37 -32.14 24.89
C LYS A 209 -5.60 -30.72 24.40
N CYS A 210 -6.86 -30.34 24.25
CA CYS A 210 -7.26 -28.98 23.97
C CYS A 210 -7.80 -28.35 25.26
N ASN A 211 -7.08 -27.39 25.83
CA ASN A 211 -7.60 -26.62 26.96
C ASN A 211 -8.62 -25.61 26.43
N GLN A 212 -9.84 -25.61 26.97
CA GLN A 212 -10.83 -24.59 26.65
C GLN A 212 -10.29 -23.22 27.09
N GLY A 213 -10.20 -22.26 26.16
CA GLY A 213 -9.72 -20.89 26.44
C GLY A 213 -8.27 -20.57 26.05
N SER A 214 -7.53 -21.49 25.40
CA SER A 214 -6.18 -21.17 24.91
C SER A 214 -6.19 -20.06 23.84
N ARG A 215 -5.24 -19.11 23.96
CA ARG A 215 -4.98 -18.08 22.95
C ARG A 215 -4.57 -18.73 21.62
N LYS A 216 -4.91 -18.10 20.48
CA LYS A 216 -4.62 -18.61 19.12
C LYS A 216 -3.15 -19.00 18.95
N GLN A 217 -2.23 -18.15 19.40
CA GLN A 217 -0.78 -18.42 19.31
C GLN A 217 -0.35 -19.69 20.07
N ASN A 218 -0.97 -19.99 21.21
CA ASN A 218 -0.65 -21.21 21.97
C ASN A 218 -1.12 -22.48 21.22
N LEU A 219 -2.25 -22.39 20.51
CA LEU A 219 -2.75 -23.49 19.66
C LEU A 219 -1.80 -23.72 18.48
N ILE A 220 -1.37 -22.65 17.82
CA ILE A 220 -0.38 -22.71 16.72
C ILE A 220 0.93 -23.32 17.22
N ALA A 221 1.47 -22.86 18.35
CA ALA A 221 2.70 -23.39 18.93
C ALA A 221 2.58 -24.89 19.28
N SER A 222 1.41 -25.31 19.78
CA SER A 222 1.14 -26.73 20.06
C SER A 222 1.14 -27.58 18.79
N LEU A 223 0.56 -27.09 17.70
CA LEU A 223 0.57 -27.76 16.40
C LEU A 223 1.98 -27.80 15.78
N LEU A 224 2.72 -26.68 15.83
CA LEU A 224 4.10 -26.62 15.34
C LEU A 224 5.03 -27.56 16.12
N SER A 225 4.83 -27.70 17.43
CA SER A 225 5.60 -28.68 18.23
C SER A 225 5.36 -30.13 17.79
N CYS A 226 4.20 -30.43 17.18
CA CYS A 226 3.92 -31.74 16.60
C CYS A 226 4.55 -31.92 15.21
N TYR A 227 4.97 -30.83 14.56
CA TYR A 227 5.54 -30.82 13.21
C TYR A 227 7.07 -30.89 13.17
N LYS A 228 7.76 -30.61 14.30
CA LYS A 228 9.24 -30.54 14.38
C LYS A 228 9.92 -31.68 13.59
N GLY A 229 10.63 -31.31 12.52
CA GLY A 229 11.35 -32.23 11.63
C GLY A 229 10.58 -32.70 10.38
N GLY A 230 9.48 -32.04 10.00
CA GLY A 230 8.71 -32.36 8.78
C GLY A 230 7.93 -33.68 8.83
N SER A 231 7.73 -34.24 10.03
CA SER A 231 7.33 -35.65 10.23
C SER A 231 5.85 -35.84 10.59
N CYS A 232 4.94 -34.97 10.12
CA CYS A 232 3.50 -35.20 10.29
C CYS A 232 2.70 -34.93 9.01
N PRO A 233 2.64 -35.90 8.08
CA PRO A 233 1.82 -35.81 6.87
C PRO A 233 0.33 -35.63 7.19
N VAL A 234 -0.13 -36.13 8.34
CA VAL A 234 -1.51 -35.98 8.81
C VAL A 234 -1.83 -34.52 9.12
N LEU A 235 -0.93 -33.79 9.78
CA LEU A 235 -1.13 -32.37 10.07
C LEU A 235 -1.16 -31.55 8.78
N GLN A 236 -0.24 -31.79 7.84
CA GLN A 236 -0.23 -31.16 6.52
C GLN A 236 -1.57 -31.35 5.80
N ARG A 237 -2.05 -32.59 5.73
CA ARG A 237 -3.33 -32.92 5.10
C ARG A 237 -4.50 -32.21 5.77
N LEU A 238 -4.56 -32.21 7.10
CA LEU A 238 -5.64 -31.55 7.84
C LEU A 238 -5.64 -30.02 7.66
N ILE A 239 -4.46 -29.41 7.54
CA ILE A 239 -4.35 -27.97 7.24
C ILE A 239 -4.87 -27.72 5.83
N LEU A 240 -4.38 -28.47 4.83
CA LEU A 240 -4.79 -28.35 3.43
C LEU A 240 -6.30 -28.50 3.23
N GLU A 241 -6.90 -29.50 3.89
CA GLU A 241 -8.36 -29.74 3.88
C GLU A 241 -9.16 -28.55 4.44
N ARG A 242 -8.56 -27.72 5.31
CA ARG A 242 -9.23 -26.56 5.95
C ARG A 242 -8.88 -25.23 5.31
N THR A 243 -7.68 -25.09 4.76
CA THR A 243 -7.23 -23.85 4.12
C THR A 243 -7.73 -23.69 2.69
N GLU A 244 -8.06 -24.80 2.03
CA GLU A 244 -8.39 -24.84 0.60
C GLU A 244 -7.26 -24.20 -0.22
N ILE A 245 -7.61 -23.41 -1.24
CA ILE A 245 -6.67 -22.67 -2.07
C ILE A 245 -6.15 -21.45 -1.31
N CYS A 246 -4.83 -21.43 -1.09
CA CYS A 246 -4.13 -20.27 -0.57
C CYS A 246 -3.31 -19.60 -1.67
N ILE A 247 -3.34 -18.28 -1.67
CA ILE A 247 -2.56 -17.45 -2.59
C ILE A 247 -1.68 -16.50 -1.81
N ARG A 248 -0.56 -16.12 -2.42
CA ARG A 248 0.42 -15.20 -1.84
C ARG A 248 1.08 -14.41 -2.96
N THR A 249 1.47 -13.17 -2.69
CA THR A 249 2.33 -12.40 -3.60
C THR A 249 3.69 -13.07 -3.74
N SER A 250 4.19 -13.22 -4.97
CA SER A 250 5.51 -13.82 -5.18
C SER A 250 6.60 -12.90 -4.58
N PRO A 251 7.68 -13.44 -4.01
CA PRO A 251 8.78 -12.63 -3.47
C PRO A 251 9.38 -11.66 -4.48
N GLU A 252 9.46 -12.07 -5.75
CA GLU A 252 9.95 -11.24 -6.85
C GLU A 252 9.03 -10.04 -7.08
N ALA A 253 7.71 -10.25 -7.16
CA ALA A 253 6.75 -9.16 -7.31
C ALA A 253 6.71 -8.23 -6.09
N GLU A 254 6.77 -8.81 -4.89
CA GLU A 254 6.80 -8.07 -3.63
C GLU A 254 8.01 -7.15 -3.56
N SER A 255 9.22 -7.68 -3.81
CA SER A 255 10.46 -6.91 -3.79
C SER A 255 10.48 -5.81 -4.86
N LEU A 256 10.08 -6.12 -6.10
CA LEU A 256 10.13 -5.13 -7.19
C LEU A 256 9.15 -3.99 -7.02
N PHE A 257 7.93 -4.28 -6.56
CA PHE A 257 6.95 -3.23 -6.34
C PHE A 257 7.18 -2.46 -5.05
N TRP A 258 7.74 -3.10 -4.03
CA TRP A 258 8.24 -2.40 -2.86
C TRP A 258 9.36 -1.41 -3.24
N ARG A 259 10.33 -1.84 -4.05
CA ARG A 259 11.37 -0.96 -4.62
C ARG A 259 10.75 0.20 -5.40
N ALA A 260 9.79 -0.07 -6.29
CA ALA A 260 9.12 0.97 -7.05
C ALA A 260 8.40 1.98 -6.14
N GLU A 261 7.71 1.50 -5.11
CA GLU A 261 7.05 2.35 -4.12
C GLU A 261 8.04 3.23 -3.36
N ARG A 262 9.17 2.67 -2.93
CA ARG A 262 10.23 3.43 -2.27
C ARG A 262 10.88 4.44 -3.19
N LEU A 263 11.09 4.14 -4.46
CA LEU A 263 11.62 5.12 -5.43
C LEU A 263 10.63 6.24 -5.73
N PHE A 264 9.33 5.96 -5.66
CA PHE A 264 8.30 6.97 -5.88
C PHE A 264 8.18 7.95 -4.69
N PHE A 265 8.15 7.43 -3.47
CA PHE A 265 7.97 8.28 -2.28
C PHE A 265 9.29 8.78 -1.68
N LEU A 266 10.38 8.01 -1.81
CA LEU A 266 11.71 8.20 -1.23
C LEU A 266 11.77 8.25 0.30
N ASN A 267 10.65 8.49 0.97
CA ASN A 267 10.54 8.54 2.42
C ASN A 267 9.78 7.32 2.96
N GLY A 268 10.16 6.90 4.17
CA GLY A 268 9.54 5.77 4.89
C GLY A 268 8.10 6.04 5.35
N GLU A 269 7.69 7.30 5.42
CA GLU A 269 6.42 7.73 6.02
C GLU A 269 5.22 7.57 5.09
N GLN A 270 5.46 7.62 3.79
CA GLN A 270 4.42 7.54 2.78
C GLN A 270 4.36 6.16 2.14
N ASP A 271 3.13 5.76 1.82
CA ASP A 271 2.79 4.54 1.11
C ASP A 271 1.67 4.82 0.10
N LEU A 272 1.13 3.77 -0.52
CA LEU A 272 0.00 3.87 -1.44
C LEU A 272 -1.24 4.59 -0.86
N SER A 273 -1.39 4.70 0.46
CA SER A 273 -2.48 5.46 1.09
C SER A 273 -2.34 6.97 0.87
N ALA A 274 -1.14 7.48 0.57
CA ALA A 274 -0.94 8.89 0.22
C ALA A 274 -1.77 9.31 -0.98
N PHE A 275 -1.91 8.44 -1.98
CA PHE A 275 -2.80 8.70 -3.12
C PHE A 275 -4.27 8.80 -2.69
N LEU A 276 -4.72 7.94 -1.78
CA LEU A 276 -6.08 8.00 -1.26
C LEU A 276 -6.34 9.34 -0.56
N LEU A 277 -5.37 9.84 0.20
CA LEU A 277 -5.49 11.15 0.87
C LEU A 277 -5.60 12.31 -0.13
N VAL A 278 -4.89 12.22 -1.26
CA VAL A 278 -5.00 13.20 -2.37
C VAL A 278 -6.34 13.08 -3.08
N ASP A 279 -6.77 11.85 -3.39
CA ASP A 279 -8.04 11.57 -4.06
C ASP A 279 -9.26 12.04 -3.24
N LEU A 280 -9.16 11.92 -1.90
CA LEU A 280 -10.15 12.44 -0.97
C LEU A 280 -10.06 13.96 -0.79
N GLY A 281 -9.04 14.62 -1.35
CA GLY A 281 -8.79 16.05 -1.22
C GLY A 281 -8.37 16.49 0.19
N ILE A 282 -7.97 15.54 1.05
CA ILE A 282 -7.47 15.78 2.41
C ILE A 282 -6.07 16.39 2.34
N VAL A 283 -5.22 15.81 1.48
CA VAL A 283 -3.87 16.33 1.20
C VAL A 283 -3.88 17.04 -0.14
N LYS A 284 -3.33 18.25 -0.17
CA LYS A 284 -3.15 19.03 -1.40
C LYS A 284 -1.68 19.39 -1.53
N TYR A 285 -1.04 18.86 -2.55
CA TYR A 285 0.33 19.22 -2.89
C TYR A 285 0.35 20.53 -3.69
N PRO A 286 1.32 21.42 -3.44
CA PRO A 286 1.49 22.63 -4.23
C PRO A 286 1.80 22.28 -5.69
N THR A 287 1.34 23.10 -6.63
CA THR A 287 1.72 22.97 -8.03
C THR A 287 3.08 23.63 -8.26
N TYR A 288 4.05 22.86 -8.71
CA TYR A 288 5.38 23.34 -9.08
C TYR A 288 5.93 22.59 -10.29
N LYS A 289 6.92 23.17 -10.96
CA LYS A 289 7.62 22.53 -12.08
C LYS A 289 8.76 21.68 -11.51
N CYS A 290 8.70 20.38 -11.73
CA CYS A 290 9.80 19.49 -11.38
C CYS A 290 10.95 19.66 -12.38
N ILE A 291 12.17 19.89 -11.88
CA ILE A 291 13.40 19.94 -12.66
C ILE A 291 14.36 18.96 -12.00
N ILE A 292 14.59 17.82 -12.64
CA ILE A 292 15.51 16.79 -12.16
C ILE A 292 16.87 17.06 -12.81
N LEU A 293 17.84 17.52 -12.02
CA LEU A 293 19.19 17.79 -12.48
C LEU A 293 20.14 16.61 -12.23
N GLU A 294 19.93 15.93 -11.10
CA GLU A 294 20.79 14.86 -10.64
C GLU A 294 19.94 13.74 -10.07
N GLN A 295 20.41 12.50 -10.25
CA GLN A 295 19.77 11.31 -9.73
C GLN A 295 20.16 11.12 -8.26
N ILE A 296 19.24 10.58 -7.44
CA ILE A 296 19.51 10.27 -6.04
C ILE A 296 20.44 9.05 -5.97
N PHE A 297 20.06 7.97 -6.65
CA PHE A 297 20.85 6.75 -6.73
C PHE A 297 21.60 6.70 -8.05
N SER A 298 22.91 6.52 -7.96
CA SER A 298 23.79 6.54 -9.13
C SER A 298 23.71 5.25 -9.94
N ASN A 299 23.51 4.12 -9.26
CA ASN A 299 23.46 2.79 -9.86
C ASN A 299 22.65 1.82 -8.99
N GLU A 300 22.43 0.62 -9.51
CA GLU A 300 21.70 -0.45 -8.83
C GLU A 300 22.34 -0.84 -7.48
N SER A 301 23.67 -0.91 -7.38
CA SER A 301 24.36 -1.28 -6.13
C SER A 301 24.12 -0.27 -5.01
N ASP A 302 24.08 1.02 -5.34
CA ASP A 302 23.77 2.11 -4.40
C ASP A 302 22.34 2.01 -3.87
N LEU A 303 21.37 1.73 -4.77
CA LEU A 303 19.99 1.47 -4.38
C LEU A 303 19.88 0.23 -3.49
N LEU A 304 20.49 -0.90 -3.88
CA LEU A 304 20.43 -2.15 -3.11
C LEU A 304 21.03 -1.98 -1.70
N ALA A 305 22.12 -1.22 -1.56
CA ALA A 305 22.70 -0.91 -0.26
C ALA A 305 21.75 -0.07 0.60
N TYR A 306 21.05 0.88 -0.01
CA TYR A 306 20.03 1.68 0.68
C TYR A 306 18.82 0.83 1.10
N GLU A 307 18.36 -0.08 0.24
CA GLU A 307 17.28 -1.04 0.55
C GLU A 307 17.65 -1.94 1.74
N GLU A 308 18.86 -2.53 1.74
CA GLU A 308 19.37 -3.33 2.86
C GLU A 308 19.38 -2.51 4.16
N ALA A 309 19.80 -1.24 4.10
CA ALA A 309 19.85 -0.38 5.28
C ALA A 309 18.45 -0.10 5.84
N ILE A 310 17.46 0.13 4.97
CA ILE A 310 16.06 0.29 5.38
C ILE A 310 15.51 -0.99 5.99
N GLU A 311 15.77 -2.15 5.41
CA GLU A 311 15.32 -3.43 5.98
C GLU A 311 15.89 -3.63 7.39
N VAL A 312 17.18 -3.34 7.60
CA VAL A 312 17.79 -3.38 8.93
C VAL A 312 17.12 -2.40 9.90
N ALA A 313 16.79 -1.18 9.43
CA ALA A 313 16.07 -0.19 10.24
C ALA A 313 14.65 -0.67 10.63
N GLN A 314 13.94 -1.32 9.72
CA GLN A 314 12.62 -1.89 10.02
C GLN A 314 12.72 -3.06 11.00
N VAL A 315 13.73 -3.92 10.86
CA VAL A 315 13.94 -5.07 11.76
C VAL A 315 14.29 -4.60 13.17
N ILE A 316 15.10 -3.56 13.34
CA ILE A 316 15.38 -3.03 14.69
C ILE A 316 14.12 -2.46 15.35
N ASP A 317 13.30 -1.70 14.63
CA ASP A 317 12.04 -1.14 15.15
C ASP A 317 11.08 -2.26 15.59
N GLN A 318 10.86 -3.26 14.73
CA GLN A 318 10.00 -4.40 15.07
C GLN A 318 10.58 -5.20 16.25
N SER A 319 11.89 -5.39 16.31
CA SER A 319 12.54 -6.13 17.38
C SER A 319 12.45 -5.41 18.73
N LEU A 320 12.47 -4.08 18.73
CA LEU A 320 12.24 -3.27 19.94
C LEU A 320 10.80 -3.46 20.45
N ASP A 321 9.81 -3.41 19.56
CA ASP A 321 8.40 -3.66 19.92
C ASP A 321 8.19 -5.08 20.48
N GLU A 322 8.89 -6.06 19.93
CA GLU A 322 8.83 -7.47 20.36
C GLU A 322 9.74 -7.79 21.56
N ASN A 323 10.52 -6.84 22.06
CA ASN A 323 11.55 -7.02 23.10
C ASN A 323 12.60 -8.10 22.74
N ASN A 324 12.93 -8.23 21.46
CA ASN A 324 13.92 -9.18 20.97
C ASN A 324 15.33 -8.56 20.92
N PHE A 325 15.97 -8.50 22.07
CA PHE A 325 17.27 -7.83 22.24
C PHE A 325 18.40 -8.46 21.41
N GLU A 326 18.35 -9.74 21.12
CA GLU A 326 19.36 -10.41 20.29
C GLU A 326 19.35 -9.88 18.85
N LEU A 327 18.17 -9.71 18.27
CA LEU A 327 18.03 -9.14 16.93
C LEU A 327 18.39 -7.66 16.90
N VAL A 328 18.06 -6.89 17.94
CA VAL A 328 18.48 -5.48 18.08
C VAL A 328 20.01 -5.38 18.02
N LEU A 329 20.72 -6.16 18.84
CA LEU A 329 22.19 -6.17 18.84
C LEU A 329 22.77 -6.60 17.49
N ARG A 330 22.17 -7.59 16.83
CA ARG A 330 22.60 -8.03 15.50
C ARG A 330 22.43 -6.92 14.45
N CYS A 331 21.34 -6.17 14.48
CA CYS A 331 21.12 -5.03 13.58
C CYS A 331 22.17 -3.93 13.79
N ILE A 332 22.50 -3.62 15.05
CA ILE A 332 23.55 -2.66 15.40
C ILE A 332 24.90 -3.12 14.83
N MET A 333 25.25 -4.39 15.01
CA MET A 333 26.51 -4.95 14.49
C MET A 333 26.58 -4.90 12.95
N ILE A 334 25.48 -5.19 12.26
CA ILE A 334 25.40 -5.08 10.81
C ILE A 334 25.63 -3.62 10.39
N ALA A 335 24.91 -2.67 11.01
CA ALA A 335 25.03 -1.26 10.70
C ALA A 335 26.46 -0.72 10.92
N ASP A 336 27.08 -1.06 12.05
CA ASP A 336 28.44 -0.66 12.40
C ASP A 336 29.48 -1.21 11.41
N SER A 337 29.34 -2.49 11.04
CA SER A 337 30.20 -3.12 10.04
C SER A 337 30.05 -2.46 8.67
N ARG A 338 28.83 -2.12 8.26
CA ARG A 338 28.55 -1.52 6.95
C ARG A 338 29.11 -0.10 6.85
N ILE A 339 28.93 0.72 7.89
CA ILE A 339 29.51 2.08 7.95
C ILE A 339 31.03 2.01 7.96
N SER A 340 31.62 1.11 8.76
CA SER A 340 33.08 0.96 8.84
C SER A 340 33.72 0.53 7.51
N CYS A 341 33.01 -0.25 6.69
CA CYS A 341 33.45 -0.67 5.36
C CYS A 341 33.24 0.37 4.26
N CYS A 342 32.37 1.37 4.47
CA CYS A 342 32.11 2.47 3.55
C CYS A 342 32.35 3.81 4.24
N PRO A 343 33.60 4.19 4.53
CA PRO A 343 33.89 5.55 4.94
C PRO A 343 33.59 6.47 3.76
N GLU A 344 32.42 7.10 3.77
CA GLU A 344 32.13 8.21 2.86
C GLU A 344 33.27 9.22 3.00
N LYS A 345 33.80 9.66 1.85
CA LYS A 345 34.73 10.79 1.84
C LYS A 345 33.98 11.96 2.46
N LEU A 346 34.33 12.29 3.70
CA LEU A 346 33.94 13.52 4.37
C LEU A 346 33.96 14.64 3.33
N ILE A 347 32.81 15.26 3.13
CA ILE A 347 32.67 16.38 2.20
C ILE A 347 33.56 17.50 2.75
N ASP A 348 34.80 17.56 2.26
CA ASP A 348 35.69 18.70 2.38
C ASP A 348 35.11 19.82 1.50
N SER A 349 34.00 20.43 1.92
CA SER A 349 33.56 21.68 1.33
C SER A 349 33.15 22.66 2.42
N THR A 350 33.87 23.78 2.44
CA THR A 350 33.72 24.94 3.34
C THR A 350 32.38 25.68 3.17
N SER A 351 31.42 25.07 2.49
CA SER A 351 30.04 25.50 2.30
C SER A 351 29.16 24.24 2.26
N PRO A 352 28.10 24.13 3.08
CA PRO A 352 27.16 23.03 3.00
C PRO A 352 26.38 23.15 1.69
N ASP A 353 26.71 22.30 0.71
CA ASP A 353 25.86 22.10 -0.45
C ASP A 353 24.56 21.43 0.04
N LEU A 354 23.48 22.21 0.14
CA LEU A 354 22.16 21.73 0.56
C LEU A 354 21.70 20.55 -0.32
N MET A 355 22.13 20.49 -1.58
CA MET A 355 21.82 19.38 -2.48
C MET A 355 22.53 18.09 -2.06
N ALA A 356 23.78 18.19 -1.59
CA ALA A 356 24.52 17.06 -1.07
C ALA A 356 23.93 16.57 0.26
N ILE A 357 23.54 17.49 1.14
CA ILE A 357 22.88 17.15 2.41
C ILE A 357 21.55 16.44 2.15
N PHE A 358 20.70 16.98 1.29
CA PHE A 358 19.43 16.35 0.93
C PHE A 358 19.62 14.93 0.39
N ARG A 359 20.61 14.72 -0.49
CA ARG A 359 20.91 13.39 -1.04
C ARG A 359 21.46 12.42 -0.01
N SER A 360 22.30 12.89 0.92
CA SER A 360 22.81 12.05 1.99
C SER A 360 21.70 11.44 2.83
N CYS A 361 20.54 12.10 2.97
CA CYS A 361 19.39 11.53 3.66
C CYS A 361 18.83 10.23 3.03
N PHE A 362 19.16 9.98 1.76
CA PHE A 362 18.77 8.78 1.01
C PHE A 362 19.96 7.86 0.72
N SER A 363 21.03 7.91 1.53
CA SER A 363 22.15 6.98 1.45
C SER A 363 22.06 5.86 2.50
N ALA A 364 22.66 4.71 2.20
CA ALA A 364 22.75 3.60 3.15
C ALA A 364 23.45 4.02 4.45
N SER A 365 24.53 4.80 4.34
CA SER A 365 25.31 5.31 5.47
C SER A 365 24.45 6.12 6.43
N TRP A 366 23.59 6.98 5.89
CA TRP A 366 22.67 7.79 6.70
C TRP A 366 21.67 6.92 7.47
N VAL A 367 21.06 5.94 6.81
CA VAL A 367 20.12 5.03 7.46
C VAL A 367 20.82 4.20 8.54
N TYR A 368 21.99 3.63 8.25
CA TYR A 368 22.77 2.90 9.26
C TYR A 368 23.19 3.78 10.43
N SER A 369 23.52 5.07 10.19
CA SER A 369 23.84 6.00 11.28
C SER A 369 22.66 6.18 12.25
N LYS A 370 21.42 6.17 11.72
CA LYS A 370 20.20 6.21 12.54
C LYS A 370 19.97 4.90 13.29
N VAL A 371 20.24 3.75 12.68
CA VAL A 371 20.18 2.44 13.34
C VAL A 371 21.15 2.39 14.51
N ILE A 372 22.40 2.86 14.33
CA ILE A 372 23.40 2.92 15.40
C ILE A 372 22.95 3.87 16.51
N LEU A 373 22.45 5.06 16.16
CA LEU A 373 21.95 6.02 17.15
C LEU A 373 20.83 5.44 18.01
N LEU A 374 19.85 4.78 17.38
CA LEU A 374 18.78 4.07 18.08
C LEU A 374 19.34 2.95 18.96
N GLY A 375 20.34 2.22 18.46
CA GLY A 375 21.06 1.19 19.18
C GLY A 375 21.77 1.70 20.44
N ILE A 376 22.40 2.88 20.37
CA ILE A 376 23.02 3.54 21.53
C ILE A 376 21.97 3.85 22.58
N SER A 377 20.85 4.49 22.18
CA SER A 377 19.75 4.79 23.11
C SER A 377 19.19 3.52 23.77
N PHE A 378 19.07 2.44 23.01
CA PHE A 378 18.67 1.14 23.53
C PHE A 378 19.65 0.61 24.59
N LEU A 379 20.96 0.64 24.32
CA LEU A 379 21.99 0.19 25.26
C LEU A 379 22.04 1.04 26.54
N GLU A 380 21.89 2.37 26.41
CA GLU A 380 21.81 3.29 27.55
C GLU A 380 20.60 2.96 28.45
N CYS A 381 19.44 2.68 27.85
CA CYS A 381 18.25 2.25 28.60
C CYS A 381 18.46 0.92 29.33
N GLU A 382 19.13 -0.04 28.70
CA GLU A 382 19.44 -1.35 29.27
C GLU A 382 20.61 -1.33 30.28
N ARG A 383 21.18 -0.16 30.58
CA ARG A 383 22.34 0.05 31.47
C ARG A 383 23.56 -0.80 31.08
N ARG A 384 23.84 -0.90 29.79
CA ARG A 384 25.00 -1.61 29.25
C ARG A 384 26.05 -0.66 28.72
#